data_AF-A0A2T2QUR3-F1
#
_entry.id   AF-A0A2T2QUR3-F1
#
_cell.length_a   1.000
_cell.length_b   1.000
_cell.length_c   1.000
_cell.angle_alpha   90.00
_cell.angle_beta   90.00
_cell.angle_gamma   90.00
#
_symmetry.space_group_name_H-M   'P 1'
#
loop_
_entity.id
_entity.type
_entity.pdbx_description
1 polymer ?
#
loop_
_entity_poly.entity_id
_entity_poly.type
_entity_poly.pdbx_seq_one_letter_code
_entity_poly.pdbx_strand_id
1 'polypeptide(L)'
;MPHNKEASPGQATPPGLLPDTYQDLQKSGEVEWAVQRESEPVPNDPHQRVATYLGSLVGRHGLLGGSEEHRQAQLSHHVMDPEDIPESYFDRQREIARQQGHGDIEINDEMRRQHSEALIADQTASLNAWAEYLNDPDADYPAWFRYYTMRNVLKLADYDKEKGKFRTRSKKTTAPYPELNREALAYVYETLNRRLKGQEQNDEQLQQLADQANFNKLYSHALAESVPSDPEQLQNTTGEWTTYQQLDSEEEPDRAHQLAQSLQGYGTGWCTAGESSAEKHLKGGDFHVYYSYDEKGQATVPRVAVRIQNGRVAEVRGIDTDQNLEPAMTDIAMERLQELPGGEEYLQVAEDMNRVTDIEARVRQGQGPTAPDIYFLREYDGQIQGFGYGKDPRIRELLQDRDPEADMDRMIKEFDQAQLARNLLESSRIGQITLAKNLDKFLQSEALDHGELARIIMDNGREDILADHLDKFQDGAVDHARLAQDLMNRGSIGTEILAKNLDKFPYGAVDHALLARRMMDTGLERVLARNLDKFQEIPDDIRY
;
A
#
# COMPACT_ATOMS: atom_id res chain seq x y z
N MET A 1 -8.61 -13.24 15.35
CA MET A 1 -8.51 -12.66 16.72
C MET A 1 -8.31 -13.80 17.70
N PRO A 2 -7.07 -14.35 17.80
CA PRO A 2 -6.29 -14.11 19.02
C PRO A 2 -4.76 -14.13 18.81
N HIS A 3 -4.02 -13.70 19.84
CA HIS A 3 -2.54 -13.70 19.98
C HIS A 3 -1.77 -12.51 19.39
N ASN A 4 -2.24 -11.29 19.69
CA ASN A 4 -1.29 -10.27 20.09
C ASN A 4 -1.25 -10.31 21.63
N LYS A 5 -0.18 -10.86 22.23
CA LYS A 5 0.07 -10.68 23.67
C LYS A 5 0.59 -9.25 23.85
N GLU A 6 -0.26 -8.28 23.53
CA GLU A 6 -0.08 -6.93 24.01
C GLU A 6 -0.35 -6.94 25.50
N ALA A 7 0.54 -6.27 26.22
CA ALA A 7 0.51 -6.04 27.64
C ALA A 7 -0.94 -5.98 28.16
N SER A 8 -1.29 -6.90 29.04
CA SER A 8 -2.45 -6.69 29.91
C SER A 8 -2.31 -5.33 30.59
N PRO A 9 -3.40 -4.58 30.81
CA PRO A 9 -3.37 -3.36 31.60
C PRO A 9 -2.57 -3.61 32.89
N GLY A 10 -1.45 -2.92 33.07
CA GLY A 10 -0.58 -3.07 34.24
C GLY A 10 0.81 -3.72 34.04
N GLN A 11 1.24 -4.11 32.83
CA GLN A 11 2.66 -4.43 32.61
C GLN A 11 3.50 -3.16 32.40
N ALA A 12 4.43 -2.91 33.30
CA ALA A 12 5.33 -1.76 33.26
C ALA A 12 6.16 -1.73 31.96
N THR A 13 6.44 -0.52 31.45
CA THR A 13 7.54 -0.35 30.47
C THR A 13 8.82 -0.96 31.04
N PRO A 14 9.67 -1.61 30.23
CA PRO A 14 11.01 -1.97 30.66
C PRO A 14 11.68 -0.73 31.27
N PRO A 15 12.21 -0.80 32.50
CA PRO A 15 12.99 0.29 33.10
C PRO A 15 14.12 0.71 32.15
N GLY A 16 14.43 2.01 32.03
CA GLY A 16 15.62 2.46 31.31
C GLY A 16 15.45 3.06 29.91
N LEU A 17 14.24 3.08 29.32
CA LEU A 17 14.04 3.65 27.98
C LEU A 17 13.14 4.89 27.97
N LEU A 18 11.83 4.79 27.81
CA LEU A 18 11.03 5.98 27.47
C LEU A 18 10.98 7.08 28.57
N PRO A 19 10.70 6.79 29.85
CA PRO A 19 10.66 7.82 30.88
C PRO A 19 12.04 8.44 31.16
N ASP A 20 13.10 7.64 31.06
CA ASP A 20 14.48 8.07 31.29
C ASP A 20 15.07 8.84 30.11
N THR A 21 14.70 8.45 28.88
CA THR A 21 15.12 9.10 27.63
C THR A 21 14.30 10.36 27.33
N TYR A 22 13.02 10.37 27.70
CA TYR A 22 12.07 11.46 27.43
C TYR A 22 11.35 11.91 28.70
N GLN A 23 12.03 12.73 29.51
CA GLN A 23 11.46 13.26 30.75
C GLN A 23 10.19 14.11 30.52
N ASP A 24 10.01 14.66 29.32
CA ASP A 24 8.83 15.43 28.92
C ASP A 24 7.60 14.55 28.71
N LEU A 25 7.78 13.28 28.30
CA LEU A 25 6.70 12.38 27.94
C LEU A 25 5.72 12.15 29.10
N GLN A 26 6.22 11.92 30.31
CA GLN A 26 5.38 11.64 31.49
C GLN A 26 4.37 12.77 31.81
N LYS A 27 4.64 13.99 31.34
CA LYS A 27 3.84 15.20 31.57
C LYS A 27 3.07 15.64 30.33
N SER A 28 3.12 14.86 29.25
CA SER A 28 2.44 15.20 28.02
C SER A 28 0.93 15.11 28.19
N GLY A 29 0.19 15.88 27.38
CA GLY A 29 -1.28 15.88 27.43
C GLY A 29 -1.86 14.51 27.09
N GLU A 30 -1.21 13.75 26.23
CA GLU A 30 -1.59 12.40 25.81
C GLU A 30 -1.46 11.38 26.96
N VAL A 31 -0.35 11.45 27.72
CA VAL A 31 -0.17 10.60 28.90
C VAL A 31 -1.18 10.96 29.98
N GLU A 32 -1.37 12.25 30.24
CA GLU A 32 -2.35 12.71 31.23
C GLU A 32 -3.78 12.29 30.85
N TRP A 33 -4.14 12.41 29.58
CA TRP A 33 -5.42 11.95 29.06
C TRP A 33 -5.63 10.45 29.24
N ALA A 34 -4.61 9.63 28.97
CA ALA A 34 -4.70 8.18 29.12
C ALA A 34 -4.90 7.78 30.59
N VAL A 35 -4.10 8.36 31.49
CA VAL A 35 -4.18 8.17 32.95
C VAL A 35 -5.58 8.51 33.49
N GLN A 36 -6.21 9.58 33.01
CA GLN A 36 -7.53 10.02 33.48
C GLN A 36 -8.69 9.10 33.08
N ARG A 37 -8.51 8.23 32.08
CA ARG A 37 -9.56 7.34 31.57
C ARG A 37 -9.49 5.93 32.12
N GLU A 38 -8.44 5.60 32.86
CA GLU A 38 -8.36 4.34 33.58
C GLU A 38 -9.41 4.26 34.68
N SER A 39 -10.03 3.09 34.82
CA SER A 39 -11.04 2.86 35.87
C SER A 39 -10.43 2.81 37.26
N GLU A 40 -9.15 2.41 37.35
CA GLU A 40 -8.39 2.37 38.59
C GLU A 40 -7.39 3.52 38.68
N PRO A 41 -7.13 4.07 39.88
CA PRO A 41 -6.14 5.13 40.05
C PRO A 41 -4.74 4.66 39.65
N VAL A 42 -4.17 5.27 38.62
CA VAL A 42 -2.77 5.04 38.21
C VAL A 42 -1.85 5.84 39.14
N PRO A 43 -0.85 5.20 39.79
CA PRO A 43 0.10 5.91 40.63
C PRO A 43 0.89 6.97 39.85
N ASN A 44 1.30 8.04 40.55
CA ASN A 44 2.08 9.14 39.97
C ASN A 44 3.56 8.77 39.80
N ASP A 45 3.82 7.59 39.24
CA ASP A 45 5.13 7.09 38.88
C ASP A 45 5.36 7.28 37.36
N PRO A 46 6.51 7.81 36.91
CA PRO A 46 6.75 8.09 35.49
C PRO A 46 6.64 6.85 34.60
N HIS A 47 7.12 5.68 35.05
CA HIS A 47 7.08 4.45 34.27
C HIS A 47 5.67 3.90 34.15
N GLN A 48 4.90 3.93 35.23
CA GLN A 48 3.51 3.47 35.22
C GLN A 48 2.62 4.37 34.36
N ARG A 49 2.76 5.70 34.46
CA ARG A 49 2.01 6.65 33.62
C ARG A 49 2.28 6.43 32.12
N VAL A 50 3.55 6.29 31.75
CA VAL A 50 3.94 6.02 30.35
C VAL A 50 3.46 4.64 29.91
N ALA A 51 3.53 3.62 30.76
CA ALA A 51 3.00 2.29 30.46
C ALA A 51 1.49 2.31 30.18
N THR A 52 0.71 3.01 31.01
CA THR A 52 -0.73 3.23 30.79
C THR A 52 -0.98 3.86 29.41
N TYR A 53 -0.23 4.91 29.07
CA TYR A 53 -0.34 5.55 27.77
C TYR A 53 -0.01 4.59 26.62
N LEU A 54 1.10 3.84 26.69
CA LEU A 54 1.48 2.88 25.65
C LEU A 54 0.46 1.74 25.48
N GLY A 55 -0.16 1.28 26.57
CA GLY A 55 -1.24 0.30 26.51
C GLY A 55 -2.50 0.85 25.82
N SER A 56 -2.75 2.15 25.93
CA SER A 56 -3.87 2.82 25.24
C SER A 56 -3.56 3.19 23.77
N LEU A 57 -2.29 3.35 23.43
CA LEU A 57 -1.77 3.81 22.14
C LEU A 57 -2.17 2.87 20.99
N VAL A 58 -1.97 1.56 21.20
CA VAL A 58 -2.24 0.55 20.16
C VAL A 58 -3.72 0.49 19.78
N GLY A 59 -4.61 0.88 20.69
CA GLY A 59 -6.04 0.82 20.44
C GLY A 59 -6.66 2.05 19.77
N ARG A 60 -6.13 3.27 19.98
CA ARG A 60 -7.00 4.48 19.88
C ARG A 60 -6.37 5.80 19.42
N HIS A 61 -5.05 5.95 19.28
CA HIS A 61 -4.47 7.30 19.06
C HIS A 61 -3.25 7.39 18.12
N GLY A 62 -3.24 8.44 17.30
CA GLY A 62 -2.06 8.92 16.57
C GLY A 62 -1.73 8.13 15.29
N LEU A 63 -0.46 8.15 14.90
CA LEU A 63 0.05 7.37 13.75
C LEU A 63 0.21 5.86 14.05
N LEU A 64 0.05 5.44 15.31
CA LEU A 64 0.33 4.08 15.81
C LEU A 64 -0.92 3.34 16.33
N GLY A 65 -2.12 3.79 15.93
CA GLY A 65 -3.39 3.18 16.30
C GLY A 65 -4.61 3.93 15.72
N GLY A 66 -5.80 3.36 15.88
CA GLY A 66 -7.05 3.90 15.33
C GLY A 66 -7.42 3.35 13.94
N SER A 67 -8.51 3.85 13.36
CA SER A 67 -8.92 3.46 11.99
C SER A 67 -7.99 4.06 10.94
N GLU A 68 -8.00 3.50 9.72
CA GLU A 68 -7.26 4.05 8.58
C GLU A 68 -7.55 5.55 8.39
N GLU A 69 -8.83 5.94 8.46
CA GLU A 69 -9.25 7.34 8.30
C GLU A 69 -8.64 8.24 9.38
N HIS A 70 -8.56 7.74 10.62
CA HIS A 70 -7.92 8.49 11.69
C HIS A 70 -6.41 8.65 11.45
N ARG A 71 -5.75 7.59 10.96
CA ARG A 71 -4.32 7.62 10.66
C ARG A 71 -4.02 8.62 9.53
N GLN A 72 -4.80 8.61 8.47
CA GLN A 72 -4.70 9.57 7.36
C GLN A 72 -4.90 11.02 7.84
N ALA A 73 -5.86 11.25 8.75
CA ALA A 73 -6.02 12.56 9.36
C ALA A 73 -4.79 12.98 10.17
N GLN A 74 -4.17 12.07 10.93
CA GLN A 74 -2.95 12.36 11.69
C GLN A 74 -1.74 12.63 10.79
N LEU A 75 -1.60 11.92 9.66
CA LEU A 75 -0.53 12.18 8.68
C LEU A 75 -0.54 13.63 8.20
N SER A 76 -1.73 14.19 7.94
CA SER A 76 -1.89 15.57 7.47
C SER A 76 -1.32 16.62 8.44
N HIS A 77 -1.29 16.33 9.74
CA HIS A 77 -0.72 17.22 10.75
C HIS A 77 0.82 17.18 10.83
N HIS A 78 1.44 16.23 10.15
CA HIS A 78 2.88 16.04 10.16
C HIS A 78 3.55 16.43 8.84
N VAL A 79 2.79 16.58 7.76
CA VAL A 79 3.29 17.09 6.47
C VAL A 79 3.16 18.62 6.38
N MET A 80 3.85 19.21 5.41
CA MET A 80 3.86 20.65 5.19
C MET A 80 2.53 21.15 4.60
N ASP A 81 2.05 22.30 5.06
CA ASP A 81 0.93 23.00 4.41
C ASP A 81 1.41 23.69 3.11
N PRO A 82 0.61 23.73 2.03
CA PRO A 82 1.01 24.36 0.77
C PRO A 82 1.48 25.82 0.92
N GLU A 83 0.91 26.53 1.90
CA GLU A 83 1.17 27.94 2.22
C GLU A 83 2.53 28.15 2.92
N ASP A 84 3.06 27.11 3.57
CA ASP A 84 4.31 27.15 4.33
C ASP A 84 5.54 26.75 3.48
N ILE A 85 5.34 26.36 2.22
CA ILE A 85 6.43 25.97 1.32
C ILE A 85 7.34 27.17 1.04
N PRO A 86 8.64 27.10 1.39
CA PRO A 86 9.54 28.24 1.25
C PRO A 86 9.84 28.53 -0.22
N GLU A 87 9.94 29.80 -0.61
CA GLU A 87 10.25 30.20 -2.01
C GLU A 87 11.53 29.54 -2.56
N SER A 88 12.51 29.30 -1.67
CA SER A 88 13.75 28.58 -1.99
C SER A 88 13.53 27.17 -2.58
N TYR A 89 12.37 26.54 -2.36
CA TYR A 89 11.99 25.27 -2.98
C TYR A 89 11.71 25.46 -4.48
N PHE A 90 10.91 26.47 -4.82
CA PHE A 90 10.59 26.81 -6.20
C PHE A 90 11.83 27.35 -6.95
N ASP A 91 12.72 28.08 -6.27
CA ASP A 91 14.04 28.42 -6.80
C ASP A 91 14.85 27.17 -7.19
N ARG A 92 14.84 26.13 -6.33
CA ARG A 92 15.49 24.85 -6.65
C ARG A 92 14.83 24.14 -7.83
N GLN A 93 13.50 24.16 -7.94
CA GLN A 93 12.81 23.59 -9.11
C GLN A 93 13.18 24.31 -10.42
N ARG A 94 13.35 25.64 -10.40
CA ARG A 94 13.87 26.41 -11.56
C ARG A 94 15.28 25.96 -11.96
N GLU A 95 16.14 25.75 -10.96
CA GLU A 95 17.52 25.29 -11.20
C GLU A 95 17.57 23.86 -11.73
N ILE A 96 16.75 22.95 -11.20
CA ILE A 96 16.61 21.56 -11.70
C ILE A 96 16.16 21.58 -13.17
N ALA A 97 15.13 22.37 -13.50
CA ALA A 97 14.64 22.49 -14.88
C ALA A 97 15.74 23.02 -15.83
N ARG A 98 16.53 24.01 -15.38
CA ARG A 98 17.68 24.53 -16.14
C ARG A 98 18.73 23.44 -16.37
N GLN A 99 19.07 22.68 -15.34
CA GLN A 99 20.04 21.57 -15.42
C GLN A 99 19.56 20.43 -16.32
N GLN A 100 18.25 20.20 -16.37
CA GLN A 100 17.60 19.24 -17.27
C GLN A 100 17.46 19.76 -18.72
N GLY A 101 17.94 20.98 -19.01
CA GLY A 101 17.96 21.54 -20.37
C GLY A 101 16.69 22.29 -20.77
N HIS A 102 15.75 22.53 -19.85
CA HIS A 102 14.54 23.31 -20.09
C HIS A 102 14.77 24.83 -20.08
N GLY A 103 15.98 25.28 -19.74
CA GLY A 103 16.35 26.71 -19.69
C GLY A 103 15.80 27.43 -18.46
N ASP A 104 15.77 28.76 -18.52
CA ASP A 104 15.21 29.59 -17.45
C ASP A 104 13.68 29.60 -17.57
N ILE A 105 13.00 28.87 -16.68
CA ILE A 105 11.54 28.77 -16.64
C ILE A 105 10.93 29.71 -15.58
N GLU A 106 9.72 30.20 -15.84
CA GLU A 106 8.89 30.88 -14.85
C GLU A 106 7.91 29.87 -14.22
N ILE A 107 7.91 29.77 -12.89
CA ILE A 107 6.96 28.92 -12.17
C ILE A 107 5.68 29.73 -11.93
N ASN A 108 4.68 29.48 -12.77
CA ASN A 108 3.35 30.07 -12.64
C ASN A 108 2.54 29.39 -11.50
N ASP A 109 1.33 29.90 -11.21
CA ASP A 109 0.50 29.41 -10.11
C ASP A 109 0.10 27.93 -10.25
N GLU A 110 -0.11 27.45 -11.48
CA GLU A 110 -0.45 26.06 -11.75
C GLU A 110 0.72 25.12 -11.49
N MET A 111 1.92 25.48 -11.97
CA MET A 111 3.14 24.72 -11.68
C MET A 111 3.47 24.75 -10.19
N ARG A 112 3.26 25.90 -9.54
CA ARG A 112 3.42 26.02 -8.08
C ARG A 112 2.49 25.04 -7.36
N ARG A 113 1.22 24.97 -7.76
CA ARG A 113 0.24 24.01 -7.22
C ARG A 113 0.69 22.57 -7.42
N GLN A 114 1.08 22.19 -8.63
CA GLN A 114 1.53 20.83 -8.96
C GLN A 114 2.78 20.40 -8.16
N HIS A 115 3.78 21.28 -8.06
CA HIS A 115 4.97 21.01 -7.24
C HIS A 115 4.64 20.90 -5.75
N SER A 116 3.74 21.74 -5.24
CA SER A 116 3.26 21.65 -3.86
C SER A 116 2.54 20.33 -3.58
N GLU A 117 1.63 19.94 -4.48
CA GLU A 117 0.89 18.67 -4.39
C GLU A 117 1.87 17.48 -4.38
N ALA A 118 2.87 17.47 -5.27
CA ALA A 118 3.89 16.43 -5.32
C ALA A 118 4.74 16.36 -4.04
N LEU A 119 5.22 17.51 -3.54
CA LEU A 119 6.01 17.57 -2.31
C LEU A 119 5.23 17.00 -1.12
N ILE A 120 3.96 17.40 -0.98
CA ILE A 120 3.13 16.94 0.14
C ILE A 120 2.83 15.44 -0.02
N ALA A 121 2.57 14.98 -1.24
CA ALA A 121 2.40 13.55 -1.53
C ALA A 121 3.65 12.74 -1.14
N ASP A 122 4.85 13.19 -1.45
CA ASP A 122 6.10 12.50 -1.09
C ASP A 122 6.31 12.47 0.43
N GLN A 123 6.04 13.56 1.13
CA GLN A 123 6.10 13.60 2.60
C GLN A 123 5.05 12.68 3.24
N THR A 124 3.85 12.63 2.65
CA THR A 124 2.75 11.78 3.12
C THR A 124 3.09 10.32 2.92
N ALA A 125 3.52 9.93 1.72
CA ALA A 125 3.87 8.56 1.37
C ALA A 125 5.03 8.04 2.22
N SER A 126 6.10 8.83 2.38
CA SER A 126 7.25 8.44 3.20
C SER A 126 6.89 8.26 4.68
N LEU A 127 6.03 9.11 5.27
CA LEU A 127 5.59 8.92 6.65
C LEU A 127 4.59 7.77 6.80
N ASN A 128 3.70 7.60 5.82
CA ASN A 128 2.72 6.53 5.82
C ASN A 128 3.40 5.16 5.79
N ALA A 129 4.50 5.00 5.05
CA ALA A 129 5.28 3.75 5.04
C ALA A 129 5.74 3.33 6.45
N TRP A 130 6.20 4.28 7.28
CA TRP A 130 6.53 4.01 8.68
C TRP A 130 5.30 3.68 9.52
N ALA A 131 4.22 4.44 9.33
CA ALA A 131 2.99 4.24 10.09
C ALA A 131 2.37 2.87 9.78
N GLU A 132 2.24 2.49 8.51
CA GLU A 132 1.75 1.18 8.10
C GLU A 132 2.62 0.07 8.67
N TYR A 133 3.93 0.13 8.48
CA TYR A 133 4.81 -0.94 8.95
C TYR A 133 4.81 -1.09 10.48
N LEU A 134 4.85 0.01 11.24
CA LEU A 134 4.80 -0.07 12.70
C LEU A 134 3.43 -0.53 13.23
N ASN A 135 2.37 -0.50 12.42
CA ASN A 135 1.06 -1.06 12.78
C ASN A 135 0.83 -2.47 12.19
N ASP A 136 1.75 -2.95 11.36
CA ASP A 136 1.66 -4.26 10.75
C ASP A 136 1.77 -5.36 11.82
N PRO A 137 0.79 -6.29 11.91
CA PRO A 137 0.86 -7.45 12.80
C PRO A 137 2.14 -8.30 12.63
N ASP A 138 2.75 -8.27 11.44
CA ASP A 138 3.95 -9.02 11.11
C ASP A 138 5.26 -8.30 11.48
N ALA A 139 5.23 -6.98 11.76
CA ALA A 139 6.41 -6.24 12.22
C ALA A 139 6.77 -6.51 13.70
N ASP A 140 5.83 -7.06 14.48
CA ASP A 140 5.93 -7.49 15.89
C ASP A 140 6.76 -6.65 16.88
N TYR A 141 6.72 -5.33 16.74
CA TYR A 141 7.41 -4.47 17.69
C TYR A 141 6.56 -4.16 18.92
N PRO A 142 7.15 -4.20 20.15
CA PRO A 142 6.44 -3.79 21.35
C PRO A 142 6.07 -2.30 21.28
N ALA A 143 4.98 -1.91 21.95
CA ALA A 143 4.44 -0.55 21.88
C ALA A 143 5.46 0.55 22.22
N TRP A 144 6.38 0.28 23.16
CA TRP A 144 7.45 1.22 23.52
C TRP A 144 8.38 1.50 22.35
N PHE A 145 8.71 0.48 21.53
CA PHE A 145 9.63 0.62 20.41
C PHE A 145 8.97 1.30 19.23
N ARG A 146 7.69 0.99 18.97
CA ARG A 146 6.87 1.69 17.97
C ARG A 146 6.81 3.19 18.29
N TYR A 147 6.50 3.54 19.54
CA TYR A 147 6.49 4.92 20.00
C TYR A 147 7.86 5.60 19.89
N TYR A 148 8.91 4.93 20.38
CA TYR A 148 10.29 5.40 20.28
C TYR A 148 10.69 5.72 18.84
N THR A 149 10.38 4.82 17.91
CA THR A 149 10.69 4.97 16.48
C THR A 149 9.93 6.14 15.87
N MET A 150 8.61 6.16 15.97
CA MET A 150 7.77 7.20 15.37
C MET A 150 8.13 8.60 15.92
N ARG A 151 8.33 8.72 17.24
CA ARG A 151 8.74 9.99 17.89
C ARG A 151 10.06 10.54 17.34
N ASN A 152 10.99 9.68 16.91
CA ASN A 152 12.27 10.09 16.36
C ASN A 152 12.20 10.33 14.85
N VAL A 153 11.54 9.45 14.08
CA VAL A 153 11.34 9.63 12.63
C VAL A 153 10.70 10.98 12.32
N LEU A 154 9.72 11.42 13.13
CA LEU A 154 9.06 12.72 12.98
C LEU A 154 10.02 13.93 13.08
N LYS A 155 11.23 13.75 13.63
CA LYS A 155 12.26 14.79 13.78
C LYS A 155 13.35 14.71 12.73
N LEU A 156 13.32 13.71 11.85
CA LEU A 156 14.34 13.47 10.85
C LEU A 156 13.85 13.85 9.44
N ALA A 157 14.82 14.12 8.58
CA ALA A 157 14.64 14.38 7.15
C ALA A 157 15.47 13.38 6.35
N ASP A 158 16.00 13.77 5.20
CA ASP A 158 16.82 12.93 4.33
C ASP A 158 18.14 12.46 4.97
N TYR A 159 18.57 11.25 4.60
CA TYR A 159 19.86 10.68 4.96
C TYR A 159 20.96 11.25 4.07
N ASP A 160 21.97 11.86 4.68
CA ASP A 160 23.16 12.35 3.98
C ASP A 160 24.17 11.20 3.87
N LYS A 161 24.20 10.50 2.73
CA LYS A 161 25.07 9.33 2.49
C LYS A 161 26.55 9.64 2.68
N GLU A 162 27.00 10.83 2.27
CA GLU A 162 28.41 11.24 2.43
C GLU A 162 28.78 11.46 3.90
N LYS A 163 27.85 12.01 4.69
CA LYS A 163 28.07 12.29 6.11
C LYS A 163 27.63 11.15 7.03
N GLY A 164 27.03 10.09 6.49
CA GLY A 164 26.51 8.95 7.23
C GLY A 164 25.49 9.32 8.32
N LYS A 165 24.64 10.34 8.10
CA LYS A 165 23.71 10.82 9.13
C LYS A 165 22.45 11.46 8.58
N PHE A 166 21.36 11.36 9.34
CA PHE A 166 20.12 12.07 9.02
C PHE A 166 20.19 13.56 9.37
N ARG A 167 19.58 14.38 8.50
CA ARG A 167 19.30 15.79 8.81
C ARG A 167 18.11 15.90 9.77
N THR A 168 18.03 17.00 10.50
CA THR A 168 16.91 17.30 11.39
C THR A 168 15.82 18.08 10.65
N ARG A 169 14.56 17.73 10.90
CA ARG A 169 13.40 18.41 10.33
C ARG A 169 13.09 19.72 11.05
N SER A 170 12.61 20.69 10.31
CA SER A 170 12.01 21.95 10.79
C SER A 170 10.69 22.19 10.05
N LYS A 171 9.95 23.23 10.46
CA LYS A 171 8.72 23.65 9.75
C LYS A 171 8.94 23.99 8.27
N LYS A 172 10.19 24.28 7.85
CA LYS A 172 10.56 24.62 6.47
C LYS A 172 11.18 23.46 5.69
N THR A 173 11.22 22.26 6.27
CA THR A 173 11.82 21.10 5.61
C THR A 173 10.90 20.57 4.52
N THR A 174 11.37 20.64 3.28
CA THR A 174 10.66 20.15 2.09
C THR A 174 11.00 18.70 1.74
N ALA A 175 12.00 18.11 2.39
CA ALA A 175 12.39 16.73 2.16
C ALA A 175 11.32 15.74 2.68
N PRO A 176 11.20 14.57 2.05
CA PRO A 176 10.48 13.42 2.61
C PRO A 176 11.02 13.00 3.98
N TYR A 177 10.27 12.15 4.67
CA TYR A 177 10.78 11.46 5.86
C TYR A 177 11.87 10.44 5.49
N PRO A 178 12.70 10.00 6.45
CA PRO A 178 13.61 8.88 6.25
C PRO A 178 12.94 7.72 5.53
N GLU A 179 13.64 7.10 4.59
CA GLU A 179 13.18 5.84 4.00
C GLU A 179 13.18 4.73 5.04
N LEU A 180 12.15 3.89 5.03
CA LEU A 180 12.04 2.74 5.92
C LEU A 180 12.91 1.59 5.39
N ASN A 181 14.03 1.34 6.08
CA ASN A 181 14.74 0.07 6.02
C ASN A 181 14.40 -0.79 7.24
N ARG A 182 13.73 -1.92 7.02
CA ARG A 182 13.21 -2.81 8.08
C ARG A 182 14.29 -3.66 8.73
N GLU A 183 15.31 -4.08 7.97
CA GLU A 183 16.50 -4.74 8.51
C GLU A 183 17.22 -3.82 9.50
N ALA A 184 17.50 -2.59 9.08
CA ALA A 184 18.13 -1.59 9.94
C ALA A 184 17.27 -1.29 11.17
N LEU A 185 15.93 -1.26 11.04
CA LEU A 185 15.05 -1.04 12.18
C LEU A 185 15.08 -2.24 13.16
N ALA A 186 15.08 -3.46 12.64
CA ALA A 186 15.22 -4.67 13.44
C ALA A 186 16.57 -4.69 14.18
N TYR A 187 17.65 -4.28 13.53
CA TYR A 187 18.96 -4.10 14.17
C TYR A 187 18.90 -3.12 15.35
N VAL A 188 18.25 -1.96 15.16
CA VAL A 188 18.06 -0.97 16.23
C VAL A 188 17.24 -1.56 17.39
N TYR A 189 16.17 -2.30 17.08
CA TYR A 189 15.37 -2.97 18.09
C TYR A 189 16.20 -3.96 18.89
N GLU A 190 16.93 -4.87 18.24
CA GLU A 190 17.75 -5.88 18.92
C GLU A 190 18.84 -5.28 19.79
N THR A 191 19.48 -4.21 19.31
CA THR A 191 20.50 -3.49 20.06
C THR A 191 19.92 -2.92 21.37
N LEU A 192 18.76 -2.28 21.30
CA LEU A 192 18.08 -1.73 22.47
C LEU A 192 17.49 -2.82 23.38
N ASN A 193 16.96 -3.90 22.80
CA ASN A 193 16.39 -5.02 23.53
C ASN A 193 17.46 -5.75 24.37
N ARG A 194 18.65 -6.00 23.78
CA ARG A 194 19.81 -6.55 24.50
C ARG A 194 20.24 -5.63 25.65
N ARG A 195 20.33 -4.32 25.41
CA ARG A 195 20.59 -3.34 26.47
C ARG A 195 19.56 -3.43 27.61
N LEU A 196 18.27 -3.50 27.28
CA LEU A 196 17.19 -3.61 28.27
C LEU A 196 17.25 -4.92 29.08
N LYS A 197 17.74 -6.00 28.47
CA LYS A 197 18.00 -7.29 29.12
C LYS A 197 19.30 -7.31 29.93
N GLY A 198 20.10 -6.23 29.91
CA GLY A 198 21.41 -6.17 30.56
C GLY A 198 22.47 -7.04 29.89
N GLN A 199 22.30 -7.35 28.60
CA GLN A 199 23.23 -8.13 27.80
C GLN A 199 24.27 -7.22 27.13
N GLU A 200 25.53 -7.69 27.07
CA GLU A 200 26.60 -6.99 26.36
C GLU A 200 26.34 -6.97 24.85
N GLN A 201 26.76 -5.89 24.19
CA GLN A 201 26.77 -5.81 22.73
C GLN A 201 28.00 -6.53 22.15
N ASN A 202 27.97 -6.77 20.84
CA ASN A 202 29.03 -7.49 20.14
C ASN A 202 30.38 -6.76 20.17
N ASP A 203 30.38 -5.43 20.34
CA ASP A 203 31.58 -4.61 20.43
C ASP A 203 31.34 -3.31 21.26
N GLU A 204 32.44 -2.64 21.62
CA GLU A 204 32.42 -1.43 22.45
C GLU A 204 31.73 -0.23 21.78
N GLN A 205 31.82 -0.09 20.45
CA GLN A 205 31.19 1.00 19.72
C GLN A 205 29.68 0.83 19.74
N LEU A 206 29.18 -0.37 19.49
CA LEU A 206 27.77 -0.70 19.57
C LEU A 206 27.23 -0.55 21.00
N GLN A 207 28.01 -0.93 22.02
CA GLN A 207 27.66 -0.70 23.43
C GLN A 207 27.43 0.79 23.71
N GLN A 208 28.34 1.67 23.27
CA GLN A 208 28.20 3.12 23.45
C GLN A 208 26.97 3.70 22.71
N LEU A 209 26.66 3.17 21.53
CA LEU A 209 25.47 3.57 20.77
C LEU A 209 24.18 3.12 21.47
N ALA A 210 24.16 1.87 21.97
CA ALA A 210 23.05 1.32 22.72
C ALA A 210 22.77 2.13 23.98
N ASP A 211 23.81 2.47 24.76
CA ASP A 211 23.70 3.25 26.01
C ASP A 211 23.11 4.65 25.79
N GLN A 212 23.42 5.27 24.65
CA GLN A 212 22.86 6.58 24.28
C GLN A 212 21.38 6.50 23.88
N ALA A 213 20.87 5.33 23.46
CA ALA A 213 19.54 5.15 22.89
C ALA A 213 19.14 6.23 21.87
N ASN A 214 20.11 6.74 21.11
CA ASN A 214 19.87 7.78 20.12
C ASN A 214 19.46 7.15 18.79
N PHE A 215 18.18 7.27 18.41
CA PHE A 215 17.64 6.62 17.22
C PHE A 215 18.41 7.01 15.95
N ASN A 216 18.71 8.30 15.75
CA ASN A 216 19.42 8.76 14.56
C ASN A 216 20.79 8.07 14.43
N LYS A 217 21.57 8.00 15.53
CA LYS A 217 22.88 7.34 15.50
C LYS A 217 22.78 5.84 15.30
N LEU A 218 21.87 5.18 16.02
CA LEU A 218 21.66 3.73 15.93
C LEU A 218 21.19 3.34 14.53
N TYR A 219 20.21 4.06 14.00
CA TYR A 219 19.66 3.79 12.67
C TYR A 219 20.64 4.13 11.55
N SER A 220 21.43 5.20 11.68
CA SER A 220 22.49 5.52 10.73
C SER A 220 23.59 4.46 10.72
N HIS A 221 23.96 3.92 11.88
CA HIS A 221 24.91 2.82 11.99
C HIS A 221 24.34 1.55 11.35
N ALA A 222 23.11 1.18 11.71
CA ALA A 222 22.43 0.02 11.16
C ALA A 222 22.32 0.09 9.62
N LEU A 223 21.99 1.25 9.06
CA LEU A 223 21.97 1.45 7.60
C LEU A 223 23.33 1.25 6.93
N ALA A 224 24.43 1.61 7.61
CA ALA A 224 25.77 1.38 7.08
C ALA A 224 26.16 -0.09 7.13
N GLU A 225 25.69 -0.83 8.14
CA GLU A 225 25.88 -2.29 8.24
C GLU A 225 25.00 -3.05 7.24
N SER A 226 23.80 -2.55 6.93
CA SER A 226 22.84 -3.19 6.02
C SER A 226 23.03 -2.83 4.53
N VAL A 227 24.22 -2.42 4.10
CA VAL A 227 24.52 -2.21 2.67
C VAL A 227 24.96 -3.54 2.05
N PRO A 228 24.39 -3.98 0.91
CA PRO A 228 24.78 -5.24 0.27
C PRO A 228 26.28 -5.34 0.00
N SER A 229 26.84 -6.51 0.27
CA SER A 229 28.28 -6.79 0.28
C SER A 229 28.98 -6.58 -1.07
N ASP A 230 28.29 -6.76 -2.20
CA ASP A 230 28.81 -6.47 -3.54
C ASP A 230 27.70 -6.65 -4.60
N PRO A 231 27.35 -5.65 -5.43
CA PRO A 231 26.43 -5.84 -6.56
C PRO A 231 26.87 -6.91 -7.56
N GLU A 232 28.17 -7.19 -7.70
CA GLU A 232 28.66 -8.25 -8.60
C GLU A 232 28.26 -9.65 -8.12
N GLN A 233 28.14 -9.87 -6.80
CA GLN A 233 27.67 -11.15 -6.24
C GLN A 233 26.22 -11.44 -6.60
N LEU A 234 25.43 -10.40 -6.92
CA LEU A 234 24.04 -10.57 -7.30
C LEU A 234 23.84 -11.13 -8.71
N GLN A 235 24.89 -11.15 -9.55
CA GLN A 235 24.81 -11.70 -10.91
C GLN A 235 24.66 -13.22 -10.95
N ASN A 236 25.15 -13.92 -9.92
CA ASN A 236 24.99 -15.36 -9.82
C ASN A 236 23.63 -15.69 -9.18
N THR A 237 22.81 -16.46 -9.90
CA THR A 237 21.50 -16.93 -9.40
C THR A 237 21.52 -18.37 -8.92
N THR A 238 22.62 -19.11 -9.14
CA THR A 238 22.76 -20.49 -8.67
C THR A 238 23.03 -20.53 -7.17
N GLY A 239 22.44 -21.52 -6.49
CA GLY A 239 22.39 -21.55 -5.03
C GLY A 239 21.55 -22.70 -4.50
N GLU A 240 21.30 -22.67 -3.19
CA GLU A 240 20.63 -23.73 -2.46
C GLU A 240 19.57 -23.19 -1.49
N TRP A 241 18.50 -23.97 -1.33
CA TRP A 241 17.49 -23.72 -0.29
C TRP A 241 17.97 -24.26 1.06
N THR A 242 17.98 -23.39 2.06
CA THR A 242 18.12 -23.79 3.47
C THR A 242 16.79 -23.64 4.17
N THR A 243 16.40 -24.65 4.95
CA THR A 243 15.18 -24.62 5.76
C THR A 243 15.54 -24.53 7.24
N TYR A 244 15.07 -23.48 7.89
CA TYR A 244 15.11 -23.31 9.33
C TYR A 244 13.79 -23.82 9.89
N GLN A 245 13.85 -24.95 10.59
CA GLN A 245 12.66 -25.63 11.09
C GLN A 245 11.97 -24.84 12.20
N GLN A 246 10.65 -24.93 12.23
CA GLN A 246 9.81 -24.40 13.30
C GLN A 246 10.41 -24.73 14.67
N LEU A 247 10.43 -23.74 15.57
CA LEU A 247 10.85 -23.95 16.96
C LEU A 247 9.76 -24.71 17.70
N ASP A 248 10.11 -25.85 18.28
CA ASP A 248 9.31 -26.49 19.32
C ASP A 248 9.35 -25.63 20.60
N SER A 249 8.33 -25.78 21.46
CA SER A 249 8.18 -24.96 22.67
C SER A 249 9.34 -25.08 23.69
N GLU A 250 10.26 -26.01 23.48
CA GLU A 250 11.42 -26.29 24.34
C GLU A 250 12.78 -26.16 23.62
N GLU A 251 12.82 -25.82 22.32
CA GLU A 251 14.09 -25.65 21.58
C GLU A 251 14.70 -24.24 21.73
N GLU A 252 16.03 -24.20 21.85
CA GLU A 252 16.87 -23.03 22.15
C GLU A 252 16.82 -21.88 21.10
N PRO A 253 17.12 -20.62 21.49
CA PRO A 253 17.29 -19.45 20.61
C PRO A 253 18.38 -19.61 19.54
N ASP A 254 19.21 -20.65 19.58
CA ASP A 254 20.34 -20.85 18.66
C ASP A 254 19.93 -20.87 17.17
N ARG A 255 18.78 -21.45 16.81
CA ARG A 255 18.33 -21.48 15.41
C ARG A 255 17.83 -20.11 14.93
N ALA A 256 17.15 -19.37 15.80
CA ALA A 256 16.73 -18.00 15.53
C ALA A 256 17.96 -17.09 15.37
N HIS A 257 18.97 -17.27 16.21
CA HIS A 257 20.24 -16.60 16.10
C HIS A 257 20.96 -16.93 14.79
N GLN A 258 21.04 -18.21 14.40
CA GLN A 258 21.64 -18.65 13.14
C GLN A 258 20.93 -18.05 11.92
N LEU A 259 19.59 -18.06 11.91
CA LEU A 259 18.79 -17.43 10.84
C LEU A 259 19.02 -15.93 10.79
N ALA A 260 18.99 -15.22 11.92
CA ALA A 260 19.24 -13.79 11.92
C ALA A 260 20.66 -13.46 11.44
N GLN A 261 21.67 -14.19 11.93
CA GLN A 261 23.07 -13.99 11.58
C GLN A 261 23.35 -14.26 10.10
N SER A 262 22.67 -15.23 9.47
CA SER A 262 22.85 -15.53 8.04
C SER A 262 22.23 -14.46 7.12
N LEU A 263 21.38 -13.59 7.66
CA LEU A 263 20.71 -12.51 6.90
C LEU A 263 21.35 -11.14 7.14
N GLN A 264 21.89 -10.90 8.33
CA GLN A 264 22.48 -9.62 8.72
C GLN A 264 23.63 -9.21 7.78
N GLY A 265 23.58 -7.95 7.35
CA GLY A 265 24.67 -7.33 6.60
C GLY A 265 24.66 -7.61 5.09
N TYR A 266 23.69 -8.38 4.60
CA TYR A 266 23.49 -8.59 3.16
C TYR A 266 22.56 -7.54 2.55
N GLY A 267 22.00 -6.63 3.34
CA GLY A 267 21.11 -5.57 2.86
C GLY A 267 19.83 -6.12 2.24
N THR A 268 19.36 -7.26 2.74
CA THR A 268 18.09 -7.88 2.33
C THR A 268 16.89 -6.98 2.59
N GLY A 269 17.03 -6.07 3.55
CA GLY A 269 15.94 -5.26 4.04
C GLY A 269 14.96 -6.05 4.90
N TRP A 270 15.12 -7.35 5.12
CA TRP A 270 14.20 -8.21 5.87
C TRP A 270 14.28 -7.98 7.38
N CYS A 271 13.13 -7.88 8.06
CA CYS A 271 13.11 -7.79 9.51
C CYS A 271 13.63 -9.05 10.21
N THR A 272 13.64 -10.20 9.50
CA THR A 272 14.12 -11.50 10.01
C THR A 272 15.62 -11.51 10.28
N ALA A 273 16.37 -10.53 9.77
CA ALA A 273 17.74 -10.28 10.21
C ALA A 273 17.84 -9.86 11.68
N GLY A 274 16.74 -9.49 12.35
CA GLY A 274 16.66 -9.35 13.81
C GLY A 274 16.33 -10.67 14.49
N GLU A 275 17.07 -11.02 15.55
CA GLU A 275 16.94 -12.29 16.27
C GLU A 275 15.54 -12.51 16.86
N SER A 276 14.89 -11.47 17.42
CA SER A 276 13.53 -11.57 17.94
C SER A 276 12.50 -11.82 16.84
N SER A 277 12.69 -11.22 15.66
CA SER A 277 11.80 -11.45 14.51
C SER A 277 11.99 -12.86 13.95
N ALA A 278 13.24 -13.33 13.85
CA ALA A 278 13.56 -14.72 13.49
C ALA A 278 12.92 -15.72 14.46
N GLU A 279 13.06 -15.51 15.78
CA GLU A 279 12.45 -16.36 16.80
C GLU A 279 10.92 -16.42 16.65
N LYS A 280 10.27 -15.27 16.40
CA LYS A 280 8.81 -15.23 16.22
C LYS A 280 8.38 -15.95 14.95
N HIS A 281 9.05 -15.72 13.82
CA HIS A 281 8.74 -16.39 12.57
C HIS A 281 8.88 -17.91 12.72
N LEU A 282 9.98 -18.36 13.34
CA LEU A 282 10.19 -19.78 13.59
C LEU A 282 9.23 -20.39 14.62
N LYS A 283 8.61 -19.61 15.51
CA LYS A 283 7.48 -20.12 16.33
C LYS A 283 6.21 -20.35 15.51
N GLY A 284 6.02 -19.57 14.44
CA GLY A 284 4.85 -19.63 13.55
C GLY A 284 4.90 -20.77 12.53
N GLY A 285 6.10 -21.21 12.13
CA GLY A 285 6.33 -22.27 11.15
C GLY A 285 7.78 -22.28 10.67
N ASP A 286 8.07 -23.13 9.69
CA ASP A 286 9.37 -23.15 9.02
C ASP A 286 9.68 -21.80 8.33
N PHE A 287 10.95 -21.51 8.18
CA PHE A 287 11.43 -20.38 7.38
C PHE A 287 12.42 -20.89 6.35
N HIS A 288 12.13 -20.72 5.07
CA HIS A 288 12.99 -21.14 3.97
C HIS A 288 13.74 -19.93 3.41
N VAL A 289 15.04 -20.06 3.20
CA VAL A 289 15.86 -19.04 2.54
C VAL A 289 16.62 -19.67 1.39
N TYR A 290 16.52 -19.06 0.21
CA TYR A 290 17.39 -19.37 -0.91
C TYR A 290 18.65 -18.52 -0.83
N TYR A 291 19.81 -19.20 -0.80
CA TYR A 291 21.11 -18.55 -0.79
C TYR A 291 21.83 -18.81 -2.11
N SER A 292 22.14 -17.76 -2.86
CA SER A 292 23.03 -17.86 -4.01
C SER A 292 24.48 -18.08 -3.56
N TYR A 293 25.27 -18.76 -4.40
CA TYR A 293 26.67 -19.00 -4.12
C TYR A 293 27.50 -17.71 -4.22
N ASP A 294 28.33 -17.47 -3.20
CA ASP A 294 29.35 -16.43 -3.21
C ASP A 294 30.52 -16.78 -4.15
N GLU A 295 31.51 -15.88 -4.25
CA GLU A 295 32.72 -16.08 -5.06
C GLU A 295 33.54 -17.34 -4.69
N LYS A 296 33.36 -17.86 -3.48
CA LYS A 296 34.02 -19.07 -2.98
C LYS A 296 33.17 -20.33 -3.22
N GLY A 297 32.01 -20.20 -3.87
CA GLY A 297 31.09 -21.29 -4.14
C GLY A 297 30.27 -21.73 -2.92
N GLN A 298 30.15 -20.89 -1.89
CA GLN A 298 29.37 -21.20 -0.68
C GLN A 298 28.01 -20.51 -0.74
N ALA A 299 26.94 -21.22 -0.41
CA ALA A 299 25.58 -20.69 -0.44
C ALA A 299 25.34 -19.77 0.77
N THR A 300 25.76 -18.51 0.64
CA THR A 300 25.81 -17.55 1.75
C THR A 300 25.07 -16.25 1.47
N VAL A 301 24.73 -15.95 0.21
CA VAL A 301 24.10 -14.68 -0.18
C VAL A 301 22.57 -14.86 -0.24
N PRO A 302 21.78 -14.36 0.72
CA PRO A 302 20.33 -14.53 0.75
C PRO A 302 19.64 -13.76 -0.40
N ARG A 303 18.72 -14.42 -1.11
CA ARG A 303 18.00 -13.84 -2.27
C ARG A 303 16.48 -13.93 -2.17
N VAL A 304 15.98 -15.04 -1.63
CA VAL A 304 14.54 -15.29 -1.47
C VAL A 304 14.26 -15.82 -0.08
N ALA A 305 13.21 -15.33 0.56
CA ALA A 305 12.69 -15.85 1.82
C ALA A 305 11.23 -16.29 1.68
N VAL A 306 10.89 -17.45 2.22
CA VAL A 306 9.51 -17.95 2.30
C VAL A 306 9.20 -18.25 3.77
N ARG A 307 8.22 -17.54 4.33
CA ARG A 307 7.77 -17.72 5.71
C ARG A 307 6.55 -18.62 5.73
N ILE A 308 6.62 -19.70 6.52
CA ILE A 308 5.47 -20.56 6.81
C ILE A 308 4.79 -20.07 8.09
N GLN A 309 3.46 -20.02 8.08
CA GLN A 309 2.66 -19.79 9.27
C GLN A 309 1.50 -20.76 9.32
N ASN A 310 1.33 -21.44 10.46
CA ASN A 310 0.27 -22.44 10.64
C ASN A 310 0.28 -23.52 9.53
N GLY A 311 1.47 -23.90 9.08
CA GLY A 311 1.68 -24.94 8.06
C GLY A 311 1.38 -24.53 6.62
N ARG A 312 1.18 -23.24 6.31
CA ARG A 312 1.02 -22.71 4.95
C ARG A 312 1.98 -21.56 4.67
N VAL A 313 2.31 -21.31 3.41
CA VAL A 313 3.03 -20.10 2.98
C VAL A 313 2.23 -18.87 3.40
N ALA A 314 2.85 -18.02 4.20
CA ALA A 314 2.25 -16.78 4.68
C ALA A 314 2.83 -15.55 3.98
N GLU A 315 4.08 -15.65 3.53
CA GLU A 315 4.80 -14.53 2.95
C GLU A 315 5.97 -15.03 2.09
N VAL A 316 6.23 -14.34 0.98
CA VAL A 316 7.36 -14.58 0.08
C VAL A 316 8.04 -13.25 -0.18
N ARG A 317 9.35 -13.15 0.06
CA ARG A 317 10.12 -11.89 -0.08
C ARG A 317 11.39 -12.08 -0.87
N GLY A 318 11.77 -11.05 -1.60
CA GLY A 318 13.10 -10.93 -2.20
C GLY A 318 13.85 -9.72 -1.67
N ILE A 319 14.96 -9.41 -2.32
CA ILE A 319 15.87 -8.32 -1.93
C ILE A 319 15.76 -7.08 -2.83
N ASP A 320 14.80 -7.05 -3.77
CA ASP A 320 14.54 -5.87 -4.60
C ASP A 320 13.71 -4.83 -3.81
N THR A 321 13.42 -3.69 -4.46
CA THR A 321 12.64 -2.58 -3.93
C THR A 321 11.33 -3.09 -3.31
N ASP A 322 11.02 -2.59 -2.11
CA ASP A 322 9.88 -3.03 -1.28
C ASP A 322 9.87 -4.52 -0.90
N GLN A 323 11.03 -5.18 -0.97
CA GLN A 323 11.23 -6.62 -0.75
C GLN A 323 10.56 -7.50 -1.82
N ASN A 324 10.40 -6.98 -3.03
CA ASN A 324 9.98 -7.79 -4.16
C ASN A 324 11.05 -8.80 -4.56
N LEU A 325 10.62 -9.85 -5.28
CA LEU A 325 11.55 -10.77 -5.93
C LEU A 325 12.26 -10.06 -7.06
N GLU A 326 13.56 -10.30 -7.13
CA GLU A 326 14.33 -10.00 -8.32
C GLU A 326 13.78 -10.84 -9.48
N PRO A 327 13.65 -10.30 -10.70
CA PRO A 327 13.08 -11.05 -11.81
C PRO A 327 13.81 -12.36 -12.11
N ALA A 328 15.14 -12.39 -11.91
CA ALA A 328 15.95 -13.59 -12.14
C ALA A 328 15.76 -14.68 -11.08
N MET A 329 15.04 -14.39 -9.99
CA MET A 329 14.75 -15.32 -8.89
C MET A 329 13.31 -15.84 -8.91
N THR A 330 12.43 -15.29 -9.76
CA THR A 330 11.01 -15.66 -9.78
C THR A 330 10.84 -17.15 -10.02
N ASP A 331 11.50 -17.72 -11.03
CA ASP A 331 11.37 -19.16 -11.35
C ASP A 331 11.87 -20.05 -10.22
N ILE A 332 13.00 -19.69 -9.58
CA ILE A 332 13.57 -20.40 -8.43
C ILE A 332 12.60 -20.38 -7.24
N ALA A 333 11.97 -19.24 -6.99
CA ALA A 333 10.94 -19.11 -5.96
C ALA A 333 9.70 -19.95 -6.29
N MET A 334 9.24 -19.92 -7.54
CA MET A 334 8.06 -20.67 -7.99
C MET A 334 8.24 -22.17 -7.86
N GLU A 335 9.39 -22.71 -8.28
CA GLU A 335 9.70 -24.13 -8.14
C GLU A 335 9.57 -24.57 -6.69
N ARG A 336 10.04 -23.74 -5.75
CA ARG A 336 9.90 -24.02 -4.32
C ARG A 336 8.47 -23.90 -3.81
N LEU A 337 7.73 -22.87 -4.24
CA LEU A 337 6.37 -22.61 -3.79
C LEU A 337 5.40 -23.73 -4.22
N GLN A 338 5.62 -24.36 -5.38
CA GLN A 338 4.82 -25.51 -5.82
C GLN A 338 4.91 -26.72 -4.87
N GLU A 339 5.98 -26.82 -4.08
CA GLU A 339 6.17 -27.89 -3.10
C GLU A 339 5.56 -27.57 -1.72
N LEU A 340 5.19 -26.32 -1.47
CA LEU A 340 4.77 -25.82 -0.17
C LEU A 340 3.25 -25.59 -0.11
N PRO A 341 2.55 -26.02 0.96
CA PRO A 341 1.12 -25.74 1.10
C PRO A 341 0.84 -24.22 1.11
N GLY A 342 -0.13 -23.74 0.33
CA GLY A 342 -0.43 -22.31 0.20
C GLY A 342 0.46 -21.57 -0.79
N GLY A 343 1.49 -22.21 -1.35
CA GLY A 343 2.31 -21.61 -2.41
C GLY A 343 1.54 -21.39 -3.70
N GLU A 344 0.45 -22.12 -3.92
CA GLU A 344 -0.46 -21.94 -5.07
C GLU A 344 -1.06 -20.52 -5.14
N GLU A 345 -1.20 -19.84 -4.00
CA GLU A 345 -1.74 -18.48 -3.89
C GLU A 345 -0.81 -17.43 -4.52
N TYR A 346 0.46 -17.77 -4.75
CA TYR A 346 1.50 -16.88 -5.29
C TYR A 346 1.80 -17.12 -6.77
N LEU A 347 1.14 -18.08 -7.42
CA LEU A 347 1.38 -18.39 -8.83
C LEU A 347 1.00 -17.22 -9.75
N GLN A 348 -0.16 -16.59 -9.51
CA GLN A 348 -0.58 -15.42 -10.28
C GLN A 348 0.37 -14.24 -10.09
N VAL A 349 0.83 -14.02 -8.84
CA VAL A 349 1.83 -12.98 -8.51
C VAL A 349 3.09 -13.18 -9.36
N ALA A 350 3.57 -14.41 -9.45
CA ALA A 350 4.75 -14.75 -10.24
C ALA A 350 4.55 -14.52 -11.74
N GLU A 351 3.42 -14.97 -12.28
CA GLU A 351 3.06 -14.76 -13.69
C GLU A 351 2.97 -13.28 -14.04
N ASP A 352 2.32 -12.49 -13.18
CA ASP A 352 2.20 -11.05 -13.36
C ASP A 352 3.57 -10.36 -13.31
N MET A 353 4.43 -10.72 -12.35
CA MET A 353 5.78 -10.14 -12.22
C MET A 353 6.70 -10.51 -13.39
N ASN A 354 6.61 -11.73 -13.90
CA ASN A 354 7.32 -12.14 -15.12
C ASN A 354 6.83 -11.31 -16.32
N ARG A 355 5.51 -11.09 -16.44
CA ARG A 355 4.95 -10.25 -17.50
C ARG A 355 5.39 -8.79 -17.39
N VAL A 356 5.42 -8.20 -16.19
CA VAL A 356 5.95 -6.85 -15.95
C VAL A 356 7.42 -6.76 -16.39
N THR A 357 8.22 -7.75 -16.02
CA THR A 357 9.65 -7.84 -16.40
C THR A 357 9.81 -7.90 -17.92
N ASP A 358 9.04 -8.74 -18.61
CA ASP A 358 9.11 -8.87 -20.06
C ASP A 358 8.71 -7.58 -20.78
N ILE A 359 7.73 -6.85 -20.25
CA ILE A 359 7.33 -5.55 -20.78
C ILE A 359 8.46 -4.54 -20.58
N GLU A 360 9.01 -4.45 -19.37
CA GLU A 360 10.10 -3.54 -19.05
C GLU A 360 11.34 -3.80 -19.92
N ALA A 361 11.74 -5.06 -20.07
CA ALA A 361 12.88 -5.44 -20.90
C ALA A 361 12.71 -4.99 -22.36
N ARG A 362 11.50 -5.15 -22.92
CA ARG A 362 11.16 -4.65 -24.27
C ARG A 362 11.21 -3.12 -24.34
N VAL A 363 10.64 -2.43 -23.36
CA VAL A 363 10.65 -0.96 -23.29
C VAL A 363 12.07 -0.41 -23.23
N ARG A 364 12.94 -0.99 -22.40
CA ARG A 364 14.37 -0.62 -22.31
C ARG A 364 15.12 -0.83 -23.63
N GLN A 365 14.69 -1.77 -24.47
CA GLN A 365 15.23 -1.99 -25.81
C GLN A 365 14.64 -1.06 -26.88
N GLY A 366 13.83 -0.07 -26.48
CA GLY A 366 13.16 0.87 -27.38
C GLY A 366 11.88 0.35 -28.01
N GLN A 367 11.40 -0.84 -27.61
CA GLN A 367 10.12 -1.38 -28.05
C GLN A 367 9.04 -0.95 -27.05
N GLY A 368 8.20 0.01 -27.41
CA GLY A 368 7.09 0.44 -26.53
C GLY A 368 6.12 -0.70 -26.20
N PRO A 369 5.32 -0.58 -25.11
CA PRO A 369 4.36 -1.62 -24.73
C PRO A 369 3.30 -1.78 -25.83
N THR A 370 2.78 -3.00 -26.02
CA THR A 370 1.66 -3.32 -26.92
C THR A 370 0.31 -2.95 -26.29
N ALA A 371 -0.79 -2.95 -27.06
CA ALA A 371 -2.11 -2.73 -26.46
C ALA A 371 -2.47 -3.77 -25.37
N PRO A 372 -2.18 -5.08 -25.52
CA PRO A 372 -2.30 -6.05 -24.42
C PRO A 372 -1.43 -5.76 -23.20
N ASP A 373 -0.22 -5.23 -23.40
CA ASP A 373 0.65 -4.84 -22.28
C ASP A 373 0.05 -3.67 -21.51
N ILE A 374 -0.48 -2.67 -22.22
CA ILE A 374 -1.15 -1.50 -21.61
C ILE A 374 -2.41 -1.94 -20.87
N TYR A 375 -3.23 -2.80 -21.47
CA TYR A 375 -4.43 -3.35 -20.84
C TYR A 375 -4.11 -4.02 -19.50
N PHE A 376 -3.02 -4.80 -19.46
CA PHE A 376 -2.51 -5.44 -18.26
C PHE A 376 -1.96 -4.44 -17.24
N LEU A 377 -1.04 -3.54 -17.63
CA LEU A 377 -0.42 -2.57 -16.71
C LEU A 377 -1.44 -1.59 -16.10
N ARG A 378 -2.52 -1.27 -16.83
CA ARG A 378 -3.64 -0.45 -16.32
C ARG A 378 -4.54 -1.20 -15.33
N GLU A 379 -4.21 -2.46 -15.02
CA GLU A 379 -4.91 -3.31 -14.05
C GLU A 379 -6.40 -3.46 -14.38
N TYR A 380 -6.75 -3.43 -15.67
CA TYR A 380 -8.13 -3.65 -16.08
C TYR A 380 -8.54 -5.06 -15.67
N ASP A 381 -7.77 -6.08 -16.04
CA ASP A 381 -8.03 -7.51 -15.76
C ASP A 381 -7.91 -7.94 -14.29
N GLY A 382 -7.56 -7.02 -13.39
CA GLY A 382 -7.27 -7.35 -12.00
C GLY A 382 -6.12 -6.53 -11.45
N GLN A 383 -6.03 -6.48 -10.13
CA GLN A 383 -4.89 -5.85 -9.46
C GLN A 383 -3.66 -6.71 -9.64
N ILE A 384 -2.55 -6.09 -10.04
CA ILE A 384 -1.25 -6.74 -10.09
C ILE A 384 -0.66 -6.66 -8.68
N GLN A 385 -0.43 -7.81 -8.07
CA GLN A 385 0.21 -7.92 -6.76
C GLN A 385 1.70 -8.13 -6.91
N GLY A 386 2.49 -7.56 -6.00
CA GLY A 386 3.92 -7.88 -5.85
C GLY A 386 4.12 -8.94 -4.78
N PHE A 387 5.36 -9.43 -4.65
CA PHE A 387 5.77 -10.29 -3.53
C PHE A 387 6.05 -9.48 -2.26
N GLY A 388 6.47 -8.22 -2.43
CA GLY A 388 6.75 -7.28 -1.34
C GLY A 388 5.50 -6.65 -0.73
N TYR A 389 5.73 -5.60 0.07
CA TYR A 389 4.66 -4.92 0.83
C TYR A 389 3.95 -3.81 0.05
N GLY A 390 4.29 -3.65 -1.23
CA GLY A 390 3.78 -2.60 -2.10
C GLY A 390 3.54 -3.12 -3.51
N LYS A 391 2.87 -2.30 -4.31
CA LYS A 391 2.81 -2.53 -5.75
C LYS A 391 4.21 -2.42 -6.34
N ASP A 392 4.49 -3.24 -7.34
CA ASP A 392 5.75 -3.15 -8.06
C ASP A 392 5.91 -1.73 -8.67
N PRO A 393 6.97 -0.98 -8.32
CA PRO A 393 7.14 0.41 -8.76
C PRO A 393 7.25 0.53 -10.29
N ARG A 394 7.74 -0.52 -10.97
CA ARG A 394 7.91 -0.56 -12.43
C ARG A 394 6.58 -0.36 -13.15
N ILE A 395 5.45 -0.78 -12.58
CA ILE A 395 4.13 -0.58 -13.19
C ILE A 395 3.86 0.92 -13.34
N ARG A 396 4.13 1.71 -12.29
CA ARG A 396 3.96 3.16 -12.34
C ARG A 396 4.94 3.80 -13.32
N GLU A 397 6.21 3.37 -13.30
CA GLU A 397 7.25 3.88 -14.21
C GLU A 397 6.88 3.64 -15.68
N LEU A 398 6.40 2.45 -16.02
CA LEU A 398 5.98 2.06 -17.37
C LEU A 398 4.75 2.84 -17.87
N LEU A 399 3.96 3.39 -16.94
CA LEU A 399 2.76 4.19 -17.25
C LEU A 399 2.97 5.70 -17.12
N GLN A 400 4.07 6.16 -16.51
CA GLN A 400 4.24 7.54 -16.05
C GLN A 400 4.04 8.58 -17.16
N ASP A 401 4.61 8.34 -18.35
CA ASP A 401 4.53 9.26 -19.49
C ASP A 401 3.39 8.90 -20.48
N ARG A 402 2.51 7.98 -20.10
CA ARG A 402 1.43 7.49 -20.98
C ARG A 402 0.13 8.24 -20.75
N ASP A 403 -0.41 8.79 -21.83
CA ASP A 403 -1.76 9.37 -21.85
C ASP A 403 -2.84 8.27 -21.86
N PRO A 404 -3.71 8.20 -20.83
CA PRO A 404 -4.80 7.23 -20.78
C PRO A 404 -5.77 7.31 -21.97
N GLU A 405 -5.98 8.49 -22.54
CA GLU A 405 -6.90 8.67 -23.67
C GLU A 405 -6.31 8.05 -24.95
N ALA A 406 -5.03 8.34 -25.24
CA ALA A 406 -4.30 7.74 -26.34
C ALA A 406 -4.14 6.22 -26.19
N ASP A 407 -3.97 5.73 -24.96
CA ASP A 407 -3.96 4.29 -24.65
C ASP A 407 -5.27 3.62 -25.03
N MET A 408 -6.41 4.25 -24.70
CA MET A 408 -7.73 3.74 -25.09
C MET A 408 -7.92 3.74 -26.60
N ASP A 409 -7.55 4.81 -27.29
CA ASP A 409 -7.65 4.88 -28.76
C ASP A 409 -6.86 3.75 -29.42
N ARG A 410 -5.68 3.46 -28.88
CA ARG A 410 -4.85 2.35 -29.33
C ARG A 410 -5.52 0.99 -29.08
N MET A 411 -6.08 0.77 -27.89
CA MET A 411 -6.78 -0.48 -27.58
C MET A 411 -7.99 -0.69 -28.48
N ILE A 412 -8.81 0.34 -28.71
CA ILE A 412 -9.97 0.26 -29.62
C ILE A 412 -9.58 -0.09 -31.06
N LYS A 413 -8.37 0.32 -31.48
CA LYS A 413 -7.82 0.02 -32.81
C LYS A 413 -7.22 -1.39 -32.91
N GLU A 414 -6.58 -1.88 -31.85
CA GLU A 414 -5.82 -3.13 -31.88
C GLU A 414 -6.62 -4.35 -31.38
N PHE A 415 -7.62 -4.15 -30.51
CA PHE A 415 -8.49 -5.22 -30.02
C PHE A 415 -9.76 -5.38 -30.86
N ASP A 416 -10.35 -6.58 -30.81
CA ASP A 416 -11.77 -6.73 -31.09
C ASP A 416 -12.58 -5.95 -30.05
N GLN A 417 -13.41 -5.03 -30.51
CA GLN A 417 -14.06 -4.06 -29.62
C GLN A 417 -15.19 -4.67 -28.81
N ALA A 418 -15.89 -5.65 -29.37
CA ALA A 418 -16.88 -6.41 -28.61
C ALA A 418 -16.19 -7.16 -27.46
N GLN A 419 -15.05 -7.78 -27.73
CA GLN A 419 -14.26 -8.47 -26.72
C GLN A 419 -13.65 -7.49 -25.70
N LEU A 420 -13.13 -6.35 -26.13
CA LEU A 420 -12.61 -5.32 -25.22
C LEU A 420 -13.71 -4.80 -24.28
N ALA A 421 -14.92 -4.55 -24.80
CA ALA A 421 -16.06 -4.14 -24.00
C ALA A 421 -16.46 -5.21 -22.98
N ARG A 422 -16.52 -6.49 -23.38
CA ARG A 422 -16.77 -7.62 -22.46
C ARG A 422 -15.70 -7.70 -21.38
N ASN A 423 -14.43 -7.70 -21.78
CA ASN A 423 -13.31 -7.75 -20.86
C ASN A 423 -13.41 -6.61 -19.83
N LEU A 424 -13.61 -5.36 -20.26
CA LEU A 424 -13.75 -4.22 -19.35
C LEU A 424 -14.93 -4.35 -18.38
N LEU A 425 -16.05 -4.96 -18.80
CA LEU A 425 -17.22 -5.19 -17.94
C LEU A 425 -17.00 -6.31 -16.92
N GLU A 426 -16.42 -7.43 -17.36
CA GLU A 426 -16.12 -8.60 -16.54
C GLU A 426 -14.96 -8.34 -15.56
N SER A 427 -14.15 -7.33 -15.86
CA SER A 427 -12.96 -7.00 -15.11
C SER A 427 -13.22 -6.18 -13.83
N SER A 428 -12.15 -5.63 -13.25
CA SER A 428 -12.22 -4.84 -12.02
C SER A 428 -13.15 -3.62 -12.16
N ARG A 429 -13.54 -3.02 -11.02
CA ARG A 429 -14.32 -1.77 -11.00
C ARG A 429 -13.67 -0.67 -11.86
N ILE A 430 -12.35 -0.69 -12.01
CA ILE A 430 -11.60 0.25 -12.84
C ILE A 430 -11.93 0.06 -14.32
N GLY A 431 -11.96 -1.17 -14.82
CA GLY A 431 -12.31 -1.45 -16.21
C GLY A 431 -13.74 -1.01 -16.55
N GLN A 432 -14.67 -1.26 -15.63
CA GLN A 432 -16.07 -0.85 -15.77
C GLN A 432 -16.24 0.67 -15.85
N ILE A 433 -15.57 1.42 -14.96
CA ILE A 433 -15.54 2.89 -14.99
C ILE A 433 -14.89 3.38 -16.28
N THR A 434 -13.84 2.69 -16.73
CA THR A 434 -13.11 3.02 -17.95
C THR A 434 -13.98 2.87 -19.18
N LEU A 435 -14.75 1.79 -19.30
CA LEU A 435 -15.73 1.63 -20.38
C LEU A 435 -16.77 2.75 -20.38
N ALA A 436 -17.37 3.03 -19.22
CA ALA A 436 -18.39 4.08 -19.10
C ALA A 436 -17.86 5.47 -19.53
N LYS A 437 -16.64 5.82 -19.12
CA LYS A 437 -15.98 7.07 -19.51
C LYS A 437 -15.68 7.16 -21.01
N ASN A 438 -15.37 6.02 -21.64
CA ASN A 438 -14.94 5.95 -23.04
C ASN A 438 -16.05 5.48 -23.99
N LEU A 439 -17.30 5.43 -23.53
CA LEU A 439 -18.40 4.86 -24.29
C LEU A 439 -18.56 5.49 -25.68
N ASP A 440 -18.35 6.81 -25.80
CA ASP A 440 -18.41 7.52 -27.08
C ASP A 440 -17.43 6.94 -28.11
N LYS A 441 -16.25 6.50 -27.67
CA LYS A 441 -15.23 5.93 -28.56
C LYS A 441 -15.65 4.56 -29.10
N PHE A 442 -16.31 3.74 -28.28
CA PHE A 442 -16.89 2.47 -28.73
C PHE A 442 -18.05 2.71 -29.71
N LEU A 443 -18.90 3.70 -29.42
CA LEU A 443 -20.08 4.04 -30.24
C LEU A 443 -19.73 4.72 -31.57
N GLN A 444 -18.54 5.33 -31.70
CA GLN A 444 -18.05 5.91 -32.95
C GLN A 444 -17.47 4.89 -33.91
N SER A 445 -17.27 3.65 -33.46
CA SER A 445 -16.66 2.61 -34.28
C SER A 445 -17.66 1.94 -35.20
N GLU A 446 -17.25 1.67 -36.44
CA GLU A 446 -18.02 0.86 -37.39
C GLU A 446 -17.94 -0.66 -37.09
N ALA A 447 -17.02 -1.08 -36.22
CA ALA A 447 -16.78 -2.49 -35.90
C ALA A 447 -17.70 -3.05 -34.80
N LEU A 448 -18.32 -2.18 -34.00
CA LEU A 448 -19.22 -2.55 -32.90
C LEU A 448 -20.50 -1.72 -32.99
N ASP A 449 -21.61 -2.36 -33.37
CA ASP A 449 -22.90 -1.67 -33.44
C ASP A 449 -23.42 -1.31 -32.04
N HIS A 450 -24.16 -0.21 -31.96
CA HIS A 450 -24.75 0.33 -30.74
C HIS A 450 -25.63 -0.71 -30.02
N GLY A 451 -26.44 -1.46 -30.77
CA GLY A 451 -27.31 -2.49 -30.21
C GLY A 451 -26.54 -3.70 -29.70
N GLU A 452 -25.39 -4.03 -30.31
CA GLU A 452 -24.50 -5.06 -29.77
C GLU A 452 -23.84 -4.62 -28.47
N LEU A 453 -23.32 -3.39 -28.40
CA LEU A 453 -22.75 -2.85 -27.16
C LEU A 453 -23.80 -2.76 -26.04
N ALA A 454 -25.02 -2.31 -26.35
CA ALA A 454 -26.11 -2.27 -25.38
C ALA A 454 -26.43 -3.66 -24.82
N ARG A 455 -26.49 -4.69 -25.69
CA ARG A 455 -26.66 -6.08 -25.24
C ARG A 455 -25.50 -6.57 -24.40
N ILE A 456 -24.25 -6.28 -24.78
CA ILE A 456 -23.05 -6.65 -24.00
C ILE A 456 -23.15 -6.07 -22.58
N ILE A 457 -23.54 -4.81 -22.44
CA ILE A 457 -23.70 -4.14 -21.15
C ILE A 457 -24.82 -4.78 -20.32
N MET A 458 -25.97 -5.05 -20.94
CA MET A 458 -27.11 -5.70 -20.26
C MET A 458 -26.82 -7.14 -19.85
N ASP A 459 -26.18 -7.93 -20.73
CA ASP A 459 -25.86 -9.34 -20.47
C ASP A 459 -24.84 -9.48 -19.32
N ASN A 460 -24.04 -8.44 -19.06
CA ASN A 460 -23.14 -8.33 -17.91
C ASN A 460 -23.80 -7.73 -16.65
N GLY A 461 -25.11 -7.49 -16.67
CA GLY A 461 -25.84 -6.92 -15.53
C GLY A 461 -25.39 -5.50 -15.17
N ARG A 462 -24.99 -4.71 -16.18
CA ARG A 462 -24.52 -3.33 -16.04
C ARG A 462 -25.50 -2.31 -16.62
N GLU A 463 -26.78 -2.56 -16.39
CA GLU A 463 -27.88 -1.66 -16.78
C GLU A 463 -27.73 -0.25 -16.20
N ASP A 464 -26.99 -0.09 -15.10
CA ASP A 464 -26.61 1.20 -14.53
C ASP A 464 -25.79 2.04 -15.52
N ILE A 465 -24.74 1.46 -16.12
CA ILE A 465 -23.92 2.14 -17.13
C ILE A 465 -24.79 2.50 -18.34
N LEU A 466 -25.64 1.56 -18.79
CA LEU A 466 -26.50 1.79 -19.96
C LEU A 466 -27.50 2.92 -19.71
N ALA A 467 -28.16 2.94 -18.55
CA ALA A 467 -29.14 3.97 -18.19
C ALA A 467 -28.49 5.35 -18.02
N ASP A 468 -27.31 5.41 -17.40
CA ASP A 468 -26.56 6.66 -17.20
C ASP A 468 -26.07 7.28 -18.52
N HIS A 469 -25.97 6.49 -19.58
CA HIS A 469 -25.45 6.92 -20.89
C HIS A 469 -26.40 6.69 -22.05
N LEU A 470 -27.69 6.50 -21.76
CA LEU A 470 -28.71 6.11 -22.75
C LEU A 470 -28.82 7.11 -23.91
N ASP A 471 -28.59 8.40 -23.65
CA ASP A 471 -28.59 9.51 -24.61
C ASP A 471 -27.48 9.42 -25.68
N LYS A 472 -26.46 8.60 -25.44
CA LYS A 472 -25.35 8.39 -26.39
C LYS A 472 -25.65 7.32 -27.44
N PHE A 473 -26.62 6.45 -27.20
CA PHE A 473 -26.98 5.37 -28.10
C PHE A 473 -27.91 5.86 -29.21
N GLN A 474 -27.76 5.31 -30.41
CA GLN A 474 -28.66 5.59 -31.53
C GLN A 474 -30.08 5.11 -31.24
N ASP A 475 -31.05 5.82 -31.80
CA ASP A 475 -32.47 5.46 -31.72
C ASP A 475 -32.69 4.01 -32.15
N GLY A 476 -33.37 3.24 -31.29
CA GLY A 476 -33.68 1.83 -31.55
C GLY A 476 -32.56 0.84 -31.22
N ALA A 477 -31.37 1.30 -30.81
CA ALA A 477 -30.29 0.41 -30.36
C ALA A 477 -30.60 -0.26 -29.01
N VAL A 478 -31.38 0.40 -28.16
CA VAL A 478 -31.73 -0.08 -26.82
C VAL A 478 -33.22 -0.42 -26.73
N ASP A 479 -33.54 -1.61 -26.23
CA ASP A 479 -34.90 -1.97 -25.82
C ASP A 479 -35.20 -1.31 -24.47
N HIS A 480 -35.75 -0.10 -24.52
CA HIS A 480 -36.00 0.75 -23.36
C HIS A 480 -37.00 0.13 -22.38
N ALA A 481 -38.00 -0.61 -22.88
CA ALA A 481 -38.99 -1.26 -22.04
C ALA A 481 -38.35 -2.43 -21.27
N ARG A 482 -37.52 -3.23 -21.96
CA ARG A 482 -36.75 -4.29 -21.33
C ARG A 482 -35.75 -3.72 -20.31
N LEU A 483 -35.00 -2.67 -20.65
CA LEU A 483 -34.07 -2.01 -19.73
C LEU A 483 -34.77 -1.51 -18.46
N ALA A 484 -35.92 -0.84 -18.61
CA ALA A 484 -36.72 -0.38 -17.47
C ALA A 484 -37.21 -1.55 -16.60
N GLN A 485 -37.63 -2.65 -17.22
CA GLN A 485 -38.06 -3.85 -16.51
C GLN A 485 -36.89 -4.50 -15.76
N ASP A 486 -35.72 -4.64 -16.39
CA ASP A 486 -34.51 -5.21 -15.80
C ASP A 486 -34.05 -4.37 -14.59
N LEU A 487 -34.01 -3.04 -14.72
CA LEU A 487 -33.73 -2.12 -13.61
C LEU A 487 -34.75 -2.27 -12.47
N MET A 488 -36.05 -2.33 -12.78
CA MET A 488 -37.09 -2.57 -11.78
C MET A 488 -36.86 -3.91 -11.06
N ASN A 489 -36.45 -4.97 -11.76
CA ASN A 489 -36.20 -6.28 -11.16
C ASN A 489 -35.02 -6.30 -10.19
N ARG A 490 -34.09 -5.34 -10.26
CA ARG A 490 -32.95 -5.21 -9.32
C ARG A 490 -33.32 -4.59 -7.96
N GLY A 491 -34.61 -4.39 -7.68
CA GLY A 491 -35.08 -3.90 -6.39
C GLY A 491 -34.85 -2.40 -6.22
N SER A 492 -34.54 -1.95 -4.99
CA SER A 492 -34.43 -0.53 -4.67
C SER A 492 -33.33 0.18 -5.46
N ILE A 493 -32.17 -0.47 -5.65
CA ILE A 493 -31.03 0.11 -6.36
C ILE A 493 -31.40 0.39 -7.82
N GLY A 494 -31.96 -0.59 -8.54
CA GLY A 494 -32.35 -0.38 -9.93
C GLY A 494 -33.54 0.57 -10.09
N THR A 495 -34.48 0.56 -9.12
CA THR A 495 -35.59 1.54 -9.07
C THR A 495 -35.05 2.96 -8.94
N GLU A 496 -34.05 3.18 -8.09
CA GLU A 496 -33.39 4.48 -7.93
C GLU A 496 -32.65 4.91 -9.20
N ILE A 497 -31.92 4.00 -9.86
CA ILE A 497 -31.22 4.28 -11.13
C ILE A 497 -32.22 4.68 -12.22
N LEU A 498 -33.31 3.93 -12.36
CA LEU A 498 -34.36 4.21 -13.33
C LEU A 498 -34.99 5.59 -13.09
N ALA A 499 -35.32 5.92 -11.84
CA ALA A 499 -35.88 7.23 -11.49
C ALA A 499 -34.91 8.39 -11.77
N LYS A 500 -33.61 8.19 -11.53
CA LYS A 500 -32.58 9.21 -11.81
C LYS A 500 -32.38 9.46 -13.31
N ASN A 501 -32.64 8.48 -14.16
CA ASN A 501 -32.45 8.58 -15.61
C ASN A 501 -33.77 8.63 -16.39
N LEU A 502 -34.90 8.83 -15.71
CA LEU A 502 -36.24 8.70 -16.29
C LEU A 502 -36.47 9.63 -17.48
N ASP A 503 -35.85 10.80 -17.48
CA ASP A 503 -35.86 11.80 -18.56
C ASP A 503 -35.22 11.32 -19.86
N LYS A 504 -34.39 10.27 -19.81
CA LYS A 504 -33.75 9.64 -20.97
C LYS A 504 -34.60 8.53 -21.59
N PHE A 505 -35.66 8.08 -20.92
CA PHE A 505 -36.55 7.03 -21.45
C PHE A 505 -37.64 7.66 -22.34
N PRO A 506 -37.96 7.05 -23.50
CA PRO A 506 -39.03 7.55 -24.35
C PRO A 506 -40.39 7.35 -23.69
N TYR A 507 -41.37 8.15 -24.15
CA TYR A 507 -42.75 8.07 -23.68
C TYR A 507 -43.29 6.63 -23.77
N GLY A 508 -43.86 6.13 -22.67
CA GLY A 508 -44.47 4.80 -22.61
C GLY A 508 -43.49 3.64 -22.43
N ALA A 509 -42.18 3.89 -22.36
CA ALA A 509 -41.20 2.83 -22.04
C ALA A 509 -41.21 2.44 -20.56
N VAL A 510 -41.66 3.36 -19.69
CA VAL A 510 -41.73 3.18 -18.23
C VAL A 510 -43.15 3.43 -17.77
N ASP A 511 -43.68 2.55 -16.92
CA ASP A 511 -44.91 2.82 -16.16
C ASP A 511 -44.56 3.69 -14.94
N HIS A 512 -44.75 5.00 -15.09
CA HIS A 512 -44.38 5.99 -14.07
C HIS A 512 -45.19 5.83 -12.77
N ALA A 513 -46.45 5.39 -12.88
CA ALA A 513 -47.29 5.15 -11.72
C ALA A 513 -46.81 3.93 -10.93
N LEU A 514 -46.46 2.84 -11.63
CA LEU A 514 -45.87 1.66 -11.02
C LEU A 514 -44.51 1.98 -10.39
N LEU A 515 -43.66 2.75 -11.08
CA LEU A 515 -42.37 3.19 -10.57
C LEU A 515 -42.53 4.01 -9.29
N ALA A 516 -43.40 5.02 -9.28
CA ALA A 516 -43.65 5.87 -8.12
C ALA A 516 -44.18 5.06 -6.92
N ARG A 517 -45.11 4.13 -7.14
CA ARG A 517 -45.62 3.23 -6.09
C ARG A 517 -44.51 2.37 -5.52
N ARG A 518 -43.70 1.75 -6.38
CA ARG A 518 -42.58 0.92 -5.94
C ARG A 518 -41.58 1.72 -5.11
N MET A 519 -41.32 2.98 -5.47
CA MET A 519 -40.45 3.86 -4.68
C MET A 519 -41.02 4.14 -3.29
N MET A 520 -42.33 4.39 -3.17
CA MET A 520 -42.99 4.54 -1.87
C MET A 520 -42.90 3.26 -1.05
N ASP A 521 -43.20 2.10 -1.65
CA ASP A 521 -43.20 0.81 -0.98
C ASP A 521 -41.79 0.35 -0.52
N THR A 522 -40.74 0.87 -1.15
CA THR A 522 -39.34 0.50 -0.89
C THR A 522 -38.55 1.55 -0.10
N GLY A 523 -39.20 2.60 0.40
CA GLY A 523 -38.54 3.65 1.20
C GLY A 523 -37.63 4.58 0.39
N LEU A 524 -37.94 4.79 -0.89
CA LEU A 524 -37.22 5.69 -1.81
C LEU A 524 -37.93 7.03 -1.98
N GLU A 525 -38.73 7.48 -0.99
CA GLU A 525 -39.56 8.68 -1.08
C GLU A 525 -38.71 9.93 -1.32
N ARG A 526 -37.51 9.98 -0.73
CA ARG A 526 -36.54 11.07 -0.96
C ARG A 526 -36.01 11.09 -2.40
N VAL A 527 -35.81 9.93 -3.01
CA VAL A 527 -35.34 9.83 -4.40
C VAL A 527 -36.47 10.22 -5.35
N LEU A 528 -37.70 9.76 -5.07
CA LEU A 528 -38.89 10.14 -5.82
C LEU A 528 -39.07 11.66 -5.78
N ALA A 529 -39.07 12.26 -4.58
CA ALA A 529 -39.20 13.71 -4.38
C ALA A 529 -38.16 14.53 -5.17
N ARG A 530 -36.92 14.02 -5.26
CA ARG A 530 -35.83 14.70 -5.99
C ARG A 530 -35.92 14.60 -7.50
N ASN A 531 -36.70 13.67 -8.04
CA ASN A 531 -36.82 13.43 -9.48
C ASN A 531 -38.27 13.62 -9.98
N LEU A 532 -39.17 14.19 -9.18
CA LEU A 532 -40.59 14.39 -9.53
C LEU A 532 -40.79 15.12 -10.86
N ASP A 533 -39.88 16.04 -11.19
CA ASP A 533 -39.86 16.82 -12.43
C ASP A 533 -39.71 15.94 -13.69
N LYS A 534 -39.14 14.74 -13.54
CA LYS A 534 -38.97 13.76 -14.63
C LYS A 534 -40.20 12.86 -14.82
N PHE A 535 -41.11 12.81 -13.84
CA PHE A 535 -42.30 11.98 -13.91
C PHE A 535 -43.42 12.74 -14.64
N GLN A 536 -43.86 12.19 -15.77
CA GLN A 536 -44.97 12.75 -16.53
C GLN A 536 -46.34 12.47 -15.89
N GLU A 537 -46.51 11.35 -15.21
CA GLU A 537 -47.73 10.98 -14.48
C GLU A 537 -47.38 10.42 -13.11
N ILE A 538 -47.99 10.95 -12.05
CA ILE A 538 -47.87 10.46 -10.67
C ILE A 538 -49.28 10.32 -10.10
N PRO A 539 -49.64 9.16 -9.52
CA PRO A 539 -50.90 8.98 -8.83
C PRO A 539 -51.13 10.05 -7.75
N ASP A 540 -52.35 10.59 -7.68
CA ASP A 540 -52.69 11.68 -6.76
C ASP A 540 -52.52 11.31 -5.28
N ASP A 541 -52.58 10.01 -4.95
CA ASP A 541 -52.32 9.46 -3.62
C ASP A 541 -50.84 9.46 -3.21
N ILE A 542 -49.93 9.73 -4.15
CA ILE A 542 -48.46 9.81 -3.93
C ILE A 542 -47.97 11.26 -3.93
N ARG A 543 -48.77 12.20 -4.43
CA ARG A 543 -48.40 13.62 -4.55
C ARG A 543 -48.36 14.41 -3.22
N TYR A 544 -48.82 13.82 -2.10
CA TYR A 544 -49.02 14.50 -0.83
C TYR A 544 -48.11 14.02 0.30
#